data_AF-A0A940VCX5-F1
#
_entry.id   AF-A0A940VCX5-F1
#
_cell.length_a   1.000
_cell.length_b   1.000
_cell.length_c   1.000
_cell.angle_alpha   90.00
_cell.angle_beta   90.00
_cell.angle_gamma   90.00
#
_symmetry.space_group_name_H-M   'P 1'
#
loop_
_entity.id
_entity.type
_entity.pdbx_description
1 polymer ?
#
loop_
_entity_poly.entity_id
_entity_poly.type
_entity_poly.pdbx_seq_one_letter_code
_entity_poly.pdbx_strand_id
1 'polypeptide(L)'
;MNTCKAVTRDMEKLVGLRPTDMPEEVRNHVAECATCRRRLAVARLAHGLIVARTETISPPHGFADRVRTALAAREHVSGADADVWRPAWGLMPAFAAAVAALFIVYQTSEIPGPNGFLSTEELSAGEYLVLGSPGPEMDDIVTAVVEGGGK
;
A
#
# COMPACT_ATOMS: atom_id res chain seq x y z
N MET A 1 17.76 4.82 -17.68
CA MET A 1 16.51 4.87 -16.89
C MET A 1 16.60 4.10 -15.57
N ASN A 2 17.27 2.95 -15.51
CA ASN A 2 17.46 2.16 -14.28
C ASN A 2 18.28 2.90 -13.21
N THR A 3 19.31 3.64 -13.61
CA THR A 3 20.16 4.45 -12.73
C THR A 3 19.40 5.63 -12.09
N CYS A 4 18.51 6.32 -12.82
CA CYS A 4 17.64 7.34 -12.23
C CYS A 4 16.78 6.79 -11.08
N LYS A 5 16.20 5.60 -11.28
CA LYS A 5 15.38 4.92 -10.26
C LYS A 5 16.22 4.55 -9.04
N ALA A 6 17.43 4.02 -9.26
CA ALA A 6 18.36 3.69 -8.19
C ALA A 6 18.75 4.93 -7.36
N VAL A 7 19.16 6.02 -8.02
CA VAL A 7 19.52 7.28 -7.35
C VAL A 7 18.34 7.88 -6.59
N THR A 8 17.12 7.80 -7.15
CA THR A 8 15.91 8.30 -6.46
C THR A 8 15.55 7.44 -5.25
N ARG A 9 15.68 6.12 -5.36
CA ARG A 9 15.44 5.17 -4.25
C ARG A 9 16.44 5.37 -3.11
N ASP A 10 17.70 5.59 -3.42
CA ASP A 10 18.79 5.69 -2.44
C ASP A 10 19.09 7.14 -2.02
N MET A 11 18.22 8.10 -2.35
CA MET A 11 18.45 9.54 -2.16
C MET A 11 18.83 9.91 -0.72
N GLU A 12 18.15 9.33 0.27
CA GLU A 12 18.40 9.60 1.70
C GLU A 12 19.83 9.23 2.12
N LYS A 13 20.34 8.08 1.65
CA LYS A 13 21.71 7.64 1.90
C LYS A 13 22.72 8.57 1.22
N LEU A 14 22.43 9.01 0.00
CA LEU A 14 23.30 9.85 -0.82
C LEU A 14 23.42 11.29 -0.31
N VAL A 15 22.43 11.77 0.45
CA VAL A 15 22.42 13.11 1.03
C VAL A 15 23.57 13.30 2.04
N GLY A 16 23.83 12.30 2.88
CA GLY A 16 24.87 12.35 3.92
C GLY A 16 26.30 12.12 3.41
N LEU A 17 26.47 11.63 2.18
CA LEU A 17 27.79 11.33 1.62
C LEU A 17 28.43 12.55 0.97
N ARG A 18 29.75 12.68 1.12
CA ARG A 18 30.54 13.66 0.35
C ARG A 18 30.58 13.23 -1.11
N PRO A 19 30.71 14.18 -2.07
CA PRO A 19 30.85 13.88 -3.50
C PRO A 19 31.91 12.82 -3.83
N THR A 20 33.00 12.77 -3.06
CA THR A 20 34.11 11.81 -3.21
C THR A 20 33.75 10.39 -2.80
N ASP A 21 32.83 10.26 -1.84
CA ASP A 21 32.48 8.99 -1.19
C ASP A 21 31.28 8.32 -1.89
N MET A 22 30.68 9.01 -2.87
CA MET A 22 29.62 8.47 -3.71
C MET A 22 30.15 7.40 -4.67
N PRO A 23 29.40 6.32 -4.93
CA PRO A 23 29.73 5.38 -6.00
C PRO A 23 29.96 6.11 -7.32
N GLU A 24 31.00 5.72 -8.08
CA GLU A 24 31.37 6.39 -9.33
C GLU A 24 30.20 6.47 -10.33
N GLU A 25 29.45 5.38 -10.46
CA GLU A 25 28.27 5.31 -11.32
C GLU A 25 27.21 6.36 -10.98
N VAL A 26 26.96 6.57 -9.68
CA VAL A 26 26.00 7.58 -9.20
C VAL A 26 26.54 8.98 -9.44
N ARG A 27 27.84 9.18 -9.22
CA ARG A 27 28.53 10.46 -9.40
C ARG A 27 28.47 10.91 -10.85
N ASN A 28 28.80 10.01 -11.78
CA ASN A 28 28.74 10.24 -13.22
C ASN A 28 27.29 10.51 -13.67
N HIS A 29 26.34 9.69 -13.20
CA HIS A 29 24.93 9.88 -13.54
C HIS A 29 24.38 11.25 -13.07
N VAL A 30 24.73 11.68 -11.86
CA VAL A 30 24.30 12.98 -11.32
C VAL A 30 24.97 14.15 -12.05
N ALA A 31 26.18 13.97 -12.58
CA ALA A 31 26.82 14.98 -13.43
C ALA A 31 26.07 15.18 -14.76
N GLU A 32 25.60 14.09 -15.36
CA GLU A 32 24.93 14.10 -16.67
C GLU A 32 23.42 14.38 -16.57
N CYS A 33 22.76 13.96 -15.48
CA CYS A 33 21.32 14.06 -15.30
C CYS A 33 20.93 15.29 -14.47
N ALA A 34 20.48 16.34 -15.15
CA ALA A 34 20.06 17.59 -14.51
C ALA A 34 18.93 17.43 -13.48
N THR A 35 18.06 16.44 -13.64
CA THR A 35 16.95 16.14 -12.72
C THR A 35 17.45 15.52 -11.42
N CYS A 36 18.30 14.49 -11.50
CA CYS A 36 18.89 13.85 -10.32
C CYS A 36 19.81 14.83 -9.57
N ARG A 37 20.56 15.67 -10.30
CA ARG A 37 21.37 16.75 -9.71
C ARG A 37 20.54 17.73 -8.88
N ARG A 38 19.44 18.24 -9.46
CA ARG A 38 18.54 19.18 -8.76
C ARG A 38 17.91 18.53 -7.52
N ARG A 39 17.41 17.29 -7.65
CA ARG A 39 16.80 16.58 -6.52
C ARG A 39 17.80 16.35 -5.37
N LEU A 40 19.02 15.93 -5.69
CA LEU A 40 20.06 15.72 -4.68
C LEU A 40 20.47 17.03 -3.99
N ALA A 41 20.58 18.13 -4.75
CA ALA A 41 20.88 19.45 -4.19
C ALA A 41 19.78 19.92 -3.22
N VAL A 42 18.51 19.79 -3.61
CA VAL A 42 17.37 20.14 -2.73
C VAL A 42 17.36 19.26 -1.48
N ALA A 43 17.56 17.96 -1.61
CA ALA A 43 17.58 17.05 -0.49
C ALA A 43 18.72 17.36 0.51
N ARG A 44 19.90 17.75 0.00
CA ARG A 44 21.02 18.22 0.84
C ARG A 44 20.73 19.51 1.57
N LEU A 45 20.12 20.48 0.89
CA LEU A 45 19.72 21.74 1.52
C LEU A 45 18.70 21.50 2.63
N ALA A 46 17.65 20.71 2.35
CA ALA A 46 16.64 20.36 3.34
C ALA A 46 17.25 19.66 4.56
N HIS A 47 18.12 18.67 4.33
CA HIS A 47 18.82 17.97 5.41
C HIS A 47 19.72 18.92 6.21
N GLY A 48 20.45 19.82 5.56
CA GLY A 48 21.27 20.83 6.24
C GLY A 48 20.43 21.76 7.11
N LEU A 49 19.27 22.20 6.64
CA LEU A 49 18.34 23.03 7.41
C LEU A 49 17.76 22.30 8.62
N ILE A 50 17.42 21.02 8.46
CA ILE A 50 16.94 20.19 9.56
C ILE A 50 18.04 20.03 10.62
N VAL A 51 19.24 19.62 10.21
CA VAL A 51 20.39 19.44 11.12
C VAL A 51 20.74 20.74 11.85
N ALA A 52 20.70 21.89 11.15
CA ALA A 52 21.00 23.19 11.76
C ALA A 52 19.92 23.65 12.75
N ARG A 53 18.68 23.16 12.63
CA ARG A 53 17.55 23.52 13.50
C ARG A 53 17.30 22.51 14.62
N THR A 54 17.77 21.28 14.47
CA THR A 54 17.76 20.31 15.55
C THR A 54 18.89 20.66 16.52
N GLU A 55 18.52 21.09 17.73
CA GLU A 55 19.46 21.05 18.85
C GLU A 55 19.99 19.61 18.96
N THR A 56 21.29 19.46 19.20
CA THR A 56 21.90 18.15 19.48
C THR A 56 21.33 17.63 20.80
N ILE A 57 20.17 16.99 20.73
CA ILE A 57 19.60 16.25 21.84
C ILE A 57 20.57 15.10 22.09
N SER A 58 21.33 15.21 23.18
CA SER A 58 22.16 14.10 23.62
C SER A 58 21.24 12.93 23.95
N PRO A 59 21.44 11.75 23.33
CA PRO A 59 20.61 10.60 23.63
C PRO A 59 20.75 10.25 25.12
N PRO A 60 19.67 9.75 25.75
CA PRO A 60 19.71 9.35 27.16
C PRO A 60 20.73 8.21 27.37
N HIS A 61 21.27 8.12 28.59
CA HIS A 61 22.25 7.09 28.94
C HIS A 61 21.76 5.67 28.58
N GLY A 62 22.66 4.85 28.04
CA GLY A 62 22.36 3.49 27.59
C GLY A 62 21.50 3.37 26.32
N PHE A 63 21.20 4.48 25.62
CA PHE A 63 20.41 4.44 24.37
C PHE A 63 21.07 3.57 23.30
N ALA A 64 22.38 3.70 23.11
CA ALA A 64 23.10 2.91 22.11
C ALA A 64 23.02 1.40 22.39
N ASP A 65 23.09 0.99 23.66
CA ASP A 65 22.97 -0.41 24.04
C ASP A 65 21.54 -0.91 23.80
N ARG A 66 20.51 -0.14 24.19
CA ARG A 66 19.10 -0.47 23.91
C ARG A 66 18.83 -0.62 22.41
N VAL A 67 19.36 0.27 21.58
CA VAL A 67 19.22 0.20 20.12
C VAL A 67 19.93 -1.04 19.56
N ARG A 68 21.16 -1.33 20.01
CA ARG A 68 21.89 -2.54 19.59
C ARG A 68 21.13 -3.82 19.96
N THR A 69 20.59 -3.90 21.18
CA THR A 69 19.76 -5.03 21.60
C THR A 69 18.48 -5.15 20.77
N ALA A 70 17.80 -4.03 20.49
CA ALA A 70 16.58 -4.02 19.68
C ALA A 70 16.83 -4.41 18.21
N LEU A 71 17.94 -3.97 17.63
CA LEU A 71 18.33 -4.34 16.26
C LEU A 71 18.68 -5.83 16.17
N ALA A 72 19.46 -6.35 17.12
CA ALA A 72 19.77 -7.78 17.18
C ALA A 72 18.50 -8.63 17.33
N ALA A 73 17.54 -8.20 18.15
CA ALA A 73 16.26 -8.87 18.30
C ALA A 73 15.43 -8.86 17.00
N ARG A 74 15.43 -7.75 16.24
CA ARG A 74 14.72 -7.65 14.95
C ARG A 74 15.31 -8.57 13.88
N GLU A 75 16.63 -8.70 13.82
CA GLU A 75 17.32 -9.58 12.87
C GLU A 75 16.90 -11.05 13.08
N HIS A 76 16.64 -11.45 14.33
CA HIS A 76 16.17 -12.80 14.67
C HIS A 76 14.68 -13.04 14.35
N VAL A 77 13.84 -12.00 14.37
CA VAL A 77 12.40 -12.11 14.06
C VAL A 77 12.16 -12.18 12.54
N SER A 78 12.98 -11.49 11.74
CA SER A 78 12.87 -11.48 10.27
C SER A 78 12.96 -12.86 9.62
N GLY A 79 13.69 -13.80 10.22
CA GLY A 79 13.78 -15.18 9.71
C GLY A 79 12.56 -16.02 10.07
N ALA A 80 11.99 -15.81 11.25
CA ALA A 80 10.88 -16.61 11.77
C ALA A 80 9.56 -16.33 11.04
N ASP A 81 9.25 -15.07 10.72
CA ASP A 81 8.02 -14.72 9.99
C ASP A 81 8.02 -15.27 8.56
N ALA A 82 9.18 -15.26 7.88
CA ALA A 82 9.28 -15.78 6.51
C ALA A 82 9.03 -17.31 6.44
N ASP A 83 9.43 -18.06 7.47
CA ASP A 83 9.20 -19.51 7.54
C ASP A 83 7.78 -19.89 7.98
N VAL A 84 7.06 -19.03 8.72
CA VAL A 84 5.64 -19.25 9.08
C VAL A 84 4.72 -19.14 7.86
N TRP A 85 5.00 -18.23 6.93
CA TRP A 85 4.16 -18.04 5.74
C TRP A 85 4.49 -18.97 4.57
N ARG A 86 5.68 -19.59 4.56
CA ARG A 86 6.12 -20.52 3.51
C ARG A 86 5.13 -21.68 3.24
N PRO A 87 4.57 -22.35 4.25
CA PRO A 87 3.54 -23.38 4.05
C PRO A 87 2.24 -22.80 3.46
N ALA A 88 1.86 -21.59 3.86
CA ALA A 88 0.63 -20.93 3.39
C ALA A 88 0.70 -20.57 1.89
N TRP A 89 1.88 -20.17 1.40
CA TRP A 89 2.09 -19.94 -0.05
C TRP A 89 2.03 -21.22 -0.89
N GLY A 90 2.36 -22.38 -0.31
CA GLY A 90 2.22 -23.68 -0.98
C GLY A 90 0.76 -24.08 -1.26
N LEU A 91 -0.20 -23.48 -0.54
CA LEU A 91 -1.63 -23.76 -0.67
C LEU A 91 -2.35 -22.81 -1.65
N MET A 92 -1.71 -21.71 -2.07
CA MET A 92 -2.28 -20.76 -3.04
C MET A 92 -2.70 -21.40 -4.37
N PRO A 93 -1.90 -22.29 -4.98
CA PRO A 93 -2.32 -22.98 -6.21
C PRO A 93 -3.56 -23.87 -6.02
N ALA A 94 -3.67 -24.55 -4.87
CA ALA A 94 -4.82 -25.39 -4.56
C ALA A 94 -6.08 -24.56 -4.30
N PHE A 95 -5.96 -23.42 -3.61
CA PHE A 95 -7.06 -22.49 -3.41
C PHE A 95 -7.52 -21.86 -4.74
N ALA A 96 -6.58 -21.45 -5.60
CA ALA A 96 -6.90 -20.93 -6.92
C ALA A 96 -7.59 -21.98 -7.80
N ALA A 97 -7.15 -23.24 -7.76
CA ALA A 97 -7.79 -24.34 -8.48
C ALA A 97 -9.22 -24.61 -7.96
N ALA A 98 -9.42 -24.59 -6.64
CA ALA A 98 -10.74 -24.76 -6.05
C ALA A 98 -11.69 -23.63 -6.45
N VAL A 99 -11.24 -22.37 -6.41
CA VAL A 99 -12.02 -21.21 -6.84
C VAL A 99 -12.33 -21.26 -8.33
N ALA A 100 -11.35 -21.64 -9.17
CA ALA A 100 -11.56 -21.79 -10.61
C ALA A 100 -12.56 -22.91 -10.91
N ALA A 101 -12.48 -24.05 -10.22
CA ALA A 101 -13.45 -25.14 -10.35
C ALA A 101 -14.87 -24.68 -9.95
N LEU A 102 -14.99 -23.93 -8.84
CA LEU A 102 -16.26 -23.37 -8.38
C LEU A 102 -16.84 -22.35 -9.37
N PHE A 103 -15.99 -21.52 -9.96
CA PHE A 103 -16.38 -20.58 -11.01
C PHE A 103 -16.83 -21.28 -12.29
N ILE A 104 -16.13 -22.34 -12.70
CA ILE A 104 -16.54 -23.18 -13.85
C ILE A 104 -17.90 -23.82 -13.56
N VAL A 105 -18.11 -24.37 -12.37
CA VAL A 105 -19.42 -24.93 -11.96
C VAL A 105 -20.51 -23.85 -11.97
N TYR A 106 -20.23 -22.65 -11.48
CA TYR A 106 -21.19 -21.52 -11.50
C TYR A 106 -21.54 -21.07 -12.93
N GLN A 107 -20.56 -21.03 -13.84
CA GLN A 107 -20.79 -20.67 -15.25
C GLN A 107 -21.49 -21.77 -16.04
N THR A 108 -21.30 -23.04 -15.65
CA THR A 108 -21.88 -24.21 -16.33
C THR A 108 -23.18 -24.69 -15.69
N SER A 109 -23.51 -24.23 -14.48
CA SER A 109 -24.86 -24.33 -13.96
C SER A 109 -25.75 -23.40 -14.78
N GLU A 110 -26.39 -23.95 -15.80
CA GLU A 110 -27.70 -23.48 -16.22
C GLU A 110 -28.58 -23.54 -14.97
N ILE A 111 -28.72 -22.43 -14.26
CA ILE A 111 -29.79 -22.26 -13.30
C ILE A 111 -31.05 -22.53 -14.14
N PRO A 112 -31.85 -23.58 -13.87
CA PRO A 112 -33.19 -23.62 -14.41
C PRO A 112 -33.82 -22.34 -13.88
N GLY A 113 -34.03 -21.36 -14.77
CA GLY A 113 -34.79 -20.17 -14.41
C GLY A 113 -36.05 -20.70 -13.72
N PRO A 114 -36.40 -20.20 -12.53
CA PRO A 114 -37.60 -20.68 -11.85
C PRO A 114 -38.76 -20.54 -12.83
N ASN A 115 -39.21 -21.67 -13.35
CA ASN A 115 -40.38 -21.78 -14.21
C ASN A 115 -41.58 -21.37 -13.34
N GLY A 116 -41.89 -20.08 -13.27
CA GLY A 116 -42.98 -19.61 -12.43
C GLY A 116 -42.95 -18.16 -11.94
N PHE A 117 -42.07 -17.27 -12.41
CA PHE A 117 -42.25 -15.83 -12.13
C PHE A 117 -43.04 -15.18 -13.27
N LEU A 118 -44.29 -14.84 -12.95
CA LEU A 118 -45.18 -14.03 -13.76
C LEU A 118 -44.49 -12.70 -14.10
N SER A 119 -44.66 -12.24 -15.35
CA SER A 119 -44.21 -10.92 -15.79
C SER A 119 -44.69 -9.85 -14.82
N THR A 120 -43.75 -9.01 -14.39
CA THR A 120 -43.96 -7.89 -13.46
C THR A 120 -44.96 -6.83 -13.95
N GLU A 121 -45.48 -6.94 -15.18
CA GLU A 121 -46.56 -6.11 -15.70
C GLU A 121 -47.95 -6.41 -15.09
N GLU A 122 -48.11 -7.52 -14.34
CA GLU A 122 -49.40 -7.88 -13.71
C GLU A 122 -49.44 -7.74 -12.18
N LEU A 123 -48.39 -7.21 -11.53
CA LEU A 123 -48.34 -7.13 -10.06
C LEU A 123 -49.02 -5.85 -9.53
N SER A 124 -50.00 -6.04 -8.66
CA SER A 124 -50.72 -4.99 -7.94
C SER A 124 -49.82 -4.33 -6.89
N ALA A 125 -50.02 -3.02 -6.66
CA ALA A 125 -49.18 -2.13 -5.85
C ALA A 125 -48.87 -2.62 -4.41
N GLY A 126 -49.61 -3.61 -3.90
CA GLY A 126 -49.37 -4.23 -2.59
C GLY A 126 -48.17 -5.20 -2.53
N GLU A 127 -47.72 -5.77 -3.66
CA GLU A 127 -46.64 -6.77 -3.68
C GLU A 127 -45.24 -6.16 -3.88
N TYR A 128 -45.13 -4.87 -4.19
CA TYR A 128 -43.84 -4.17 -4.34
C TYR A 128 -43.11 -3.97 -3.00
N LEU A 129 -43.83 -4.01 -1.88
CA LEU A 129 -43.30 -3.66 -0.55
C LEU A 129 -42.45 -4.75 0.11
N VAL A 130 -42.37 -5.97 -0.44
CA VAL A 130 -41.66 -7.10 0.20
C VAL A 130 -40.30 -7.41 -0.47
N LEU A 131 -40.05 -6.95 -1.70
CA LEU A 131 -38.85 -7.34 -2.47
C LEU A 131 -38.04 -6.17 -3.05
N GLY A 132 -38.37 -4.93 -2.73
CA GLY A 132 -37.61 -3.80 -3.25
C GLY A 132 -37.79 -2.54 -2.42
N SER A 133 -37.06 -2.41 -1.33
CA SER A 133 -36.57 -1.08 -1.00
C SER A 133 -35.33 -0.89 -1.87
N PRO A 134 -35.38 -0.11 -2.97
CA PRO A 134 -34.14 0.41 -3.52
C PRO A 134 -33.44 1.12 -2.36
N GLY A 135 -32.21 0.70 -2.06
CA GLY A 135 -31.40 1.40 -1.06
C GLY A 135 -31.35 2.89 -1.39
N PRO A 136 -31.13 3.75 -0.39
CA PRO A 136 -31.17 5.20 -0.59
C PRO A 136 -30.28 5.59 -1.78
N GLU A 137 -30.78 6.47 -2.64
CA GLU A 137 -30.04 6.93 -3.81
C GLU A 137 -28.71 7.52 -3.35
N MET A 138 -27.65 7.30 -4.13
CA MET A 138 -26.30 7.74 -3.77
C MET A 138 -26.21 9.23 -3.43
N ASP A 139 -27.09 10.06 -4.01
CA ASP A 139 -27.16 11.49 -3.72
C ASP A 139 -27.72 11.79 -2.32
N ASP A 140 -28.63 10.97 -1.78
CA ASP A 140 -29.12 11.08 -0.41
C ASP A 140 -28.02 10.71 0.60
N ILE A 141 -27.19 9.72 0.27
CA ILE A 141 -26.04 9.31 1.10
C ILE A 141 -25.00 10.43 1.16
N VAL A 142 -24.69 11.06 0.03
CA VAL A 142 -23.74 12.18 -0.04
C VAL A 142 -24.27 13.39 0.71
N THR A 143 -25.57 13.69 0.58
CA THR A 143 -26.21 14.81 1.29
C THR A 143 -26.20 14.58 2.80
N ALA A 144 -26.50 13.36 3.27
CA ALA A 144 -26.46 13.04 4.70
C ALA A 144 -25.04 13.15 5.30
N VAL A 145 -23.99 12.85 4.54
CA VAL A 145 -22.59 13.01 4.98
C VAL A 145 -22.18 14.49 5.02
N VAL A 146 -22.66 15.29 4.08
CA VAL A 146 -22.31 16.72 3.98
C VAL A 146 -23.08 17.55 5.01
N GLU A 147 -24.35 17.23 5.26
CA GLU A 147 -25.20 17.95 6.23
C GLU A 147 -25.09 17.39 7.65
N GLY A 148 -24.68 16.11 7.81
CA GLY A 148 -24.56 15.43 9.11
C GLY A 148 -23.35 15.85 9.96
N GLY A 149 -22.48 16.73 9.47
CA GLY A 149 -21.39 17.33 10.22
C GLY A 149 -21.82 18.61 10.94
N GLY A 150 -22.77 18.56 11.87
CA GLY A 150 -23.33 19.80 12.41
C GLY A 150 -24.27 19.76 13.63
N LYS A 151 -23.95 19.00 14.69
CA LYS A 151 -23.95 19.43 16.12
C LYS A 151 -23.68 18.26 17.06
#